data_AF-A8M992-F1
#
_entry.id   AF-A8M992-F1
#
_cell.length_a   1.000
_cell.length_b   1.000
_cell.length_c   1.000
_cell.angle_alpha   90.00
_cell.angle_beta   90.00
_cell.angle_gamma   90.00
#
_symmetry.space_group_name_H-M   'P 1'
#
loop_
_entity.id
_entity.type
_entity.pdbx_description
1 polymer ?
#
loop_
_entity_poly.entity_id
_entity_poly.type
_entity_poly.pdbx_seq_one_letter_code
_entity_poly.pdbx_strand_id
1 'polypeptide(L)'
;MVMGLGLLVFGGLLGISMLWQGQGIGLLRVLLPYTDSHWFIMVYGFFLALIGNEILVVLSMEWSGRPAILDLQLFFLIMLASSITLRILGLHYLSYVLTALAFLPLVFHVKTTYLKSSILGLKPTLYNYLILTTLIITVGVILYAAYGSLNGVTVYVPIMSLVFPVGTILAILVRDLSLITGVRVSVPGYYHVLMYSLVIIGVLSMPTLAYTQYSIIPASLIIMGSIMAILGSGLLRAKTSRPLSIIELYTAFSWLMASGTLIITAQLTNKPWDYVDAFIHSITLGFLFNVIFGVDVILTDWLLAYGGRGGAVTVRVGRSMRRSIPKALILPYMLLNLGVALRVIYDIALIPWAGALTGVLSGLGILAFLGYNMGRVVINQAPWLKLSKLERP
;
A
#
# COMPACT_ATOMS: atom_id res chain seq x y z
N MET A 1 -6.17 10.42 7.78
CA MET A 1 -5.85 9.13 8.47
C MET A 1 -7.04 8.46 9.15
N VAL A 2 -7.79 9.11 10.07
CA VAL A 2 -8.93 8.48 10.78
C VAL A 2 -9.97 7.87 9.83
N MET A 3 -10.35 8.60 8.78
CA MET A 3 -11.23 8.08 7.73
C MET A 3 -10.65 6.85 7.03
N GLY A 4 -9.35 6.85 6.72
CA GLY A 4 -8.66 5.69 6.13
C GLY A 4 -8.65 4.47 7.07
N LEU A 5 -8.41 4.67 8.37
CA LEU A 5 -8.52 3.60 9.38
C LEU A 5 -9.94 3.06 9.49
N GLY A 6 -10.94 3.95 9.51
CA GLY A 6 -12.35 3.56 9.49
C GLY A 6 -12.70 2.73 8.24
N LEU A 7 -12.23 3.15 7.07
CA LEU A 7 -12.40 2.45 5.80
C LEU A 7 -11.64 1.11 5.74
N LEU A 8 -10.48 1.01 6.40
CA LEU A 8 -9.75 -0.26 6.53
C LEU A 8 -10.52 -1.25 7.40
N VAL A 9 -10.97 -0.83 8.58
CA VAL A 9 -11.78 -1.67 9.47
C VAL A 9 -13.06 -2.08 8.77
N PHE A 10 -13.74 -1.13 8.12
CA PHE A 10 -14.93 -1.41 7.35
C PHE A 10 -14.64 -2.37 6.19
N GLY A 11 -13.63 -2.10 5.35
CA GLY A 11 -13.22 -2.98 4.26
C GLY A 11 -12.78 -4.37 4.71
N GLY A 12 -12.11 -4.49 5.86
CA GLY A 12 -11.72 -5.75 6.48
C GLY A 12 -12.91 -6.52 7.04
N LEU A 13 -13.85 -5.85 7.72
CA LEU A 13 -15.12 -6.44 8.17
C LEU A 13 -15.97 -6.90 6.99
N LEU A 14 -16.01 -6.12 5.91
CA LEU A 14 -16.64 -6.52 4.65
C LEU A 14 -15.99 -7.77 4.08
N GLY A 15 -14.65 -7.81 4.01
CA GLY A 15 -13.91 -8.99 3.56
C GLY A 15 -14.24 -10.23 4.40
N ILE A 16 -14.16 -10.12 5.73
CA ILE A 16 -14.51 -11.22 6.66
C ILE A 16 -15.96 -11.67 6.43
N SER A 17 -16.89 -10.72 6.29
CA SER A 17 -18.30 -11.04 6.07
C SER A 17 -18.55 -11.77 4.75
N MET A 18 -17.84 -11.41 3.68
CA MET A 18 -17.92 -12.09 2.38
C MET A 18 -17.34 -13.50 2.45
N LEU A 19 -16.28 -13.71 3.22
CA LEU A 19 -15.69 -15.04 3.44
C LEU A 19 -16.61 -15.94 4.25
N TRP A 20 -17.28 -15.41 5.28
CA TRP A 20 -18.29 -16.16 6.02
C TRP A 20 -19.52 -16.47 5.17
N GLN A 21 -19.94 -15.55 4.29
CA GLN A 21 -21.00 -15.82 3.32
C GLN A 21 -20.64 -16.95 2.35
N GLY A 22 -19.40 -16.98 1.85
CA GLY A 22 -18.87 -18.08 1.03
C GLY A 22 -18.82 -19.44 1.76
N GLN A 23 -18.96 -19.44 3.09
CA GLN A 23 -19.00 -20.62 3.95
C GLN A 23 -20.42 -20.95 4.46
N GLY A 24 -21.46 -20.25 3.96
CA GLY A 24 -22.85 -20.45 4.38
C GLY A 24 -23.20 -19.78 5.72
N ILE A 25 -22.29 -19.03 6.34
CA ILE A 25 -22.49 -18.33 7.61
C ILE A 25 -22.91 -16.88 7.30
N GLY A 26 -24.22 -16.67 7.16
CA GLY A 26 -24.80 -15.38 6.77
C GLY A 26 -25.13 -14.44 7.92
N LEU A 27 -24.15 -13.93 8.67
CA LEU A 27 -24.41 -12.91 9.70
C LEU A 27 -24.79 -11.53 9.13
N LEU A 28 -24.41 -11.24 7.86
CA LEU A 28 -24.56 -9.93 7.21
C LEU A 28 -25.13 -10.01 5.78
N ARG A 29 -25.95 -11.03 5.49
CA ARG A 29 -26.54 -11.28 4.15
C ARG A 29 -27.38 -10.11 3.59
N VAL A 30 -27.83 -9.20 4.46
CA VAL A 30 -28.84 -8.17 4.14
C VAL A 30 -28.22 -6.83 3.76
N LEU A 31 -26.96 -6.55 4.09
CA LEU A 31 -26.45 -5.17 4.04
C LEU A 31 -25.60 -4.82 2.83
N LEU A 32 -24.91 -5.76 2.15
CA LEU A 32 -23.98 -5.42 1.06
C LEU A 32 -24.03 -6.42 -0.11
N PRO A 33 -24.32 -5.97 -1.34
CA PRO A 33 -24.25 -6.81 -2.53
C PRO A 33 -22.79 -7.03 -2.98
N TYR A 34 -22.42 -8.31 -3.14
CA TYR A 34 -21.31 -8.87 -3.94
C TYR A 34 -19.82 -8.45 -3.68
N THR A 35 -18.92 -9.39 -3.98
CA THR A 35 -17.45 -9.42 -3.83
C THR A 35 -16.70 -8.20 -4.36
N ASP A 36 -17.23 -7.60 -5.41
CA ASP A 36 -16.67 -6.46 -6.14
C ASP A 36 -16.50 -5.20 -5.28
N SER A 37 -17.32 -5.03 -4.25
CA SER A 37 -17.25 -3.90 -3.33
C SER A 37 -16.05 -3.98 -2.38
N HIS A 38 -15.60 -5.19 -2.01
CA HIS A 38 -14.49 -5.37 -1.09
C HIS A 38 -13.15 -4.90 -1.67
N TRP A 39 -12.81 -5.32 -2.89
CA TRP A 39 -11.57 -4.87 -3.56
C TRP A 39 -11.57 -3.36 -3.79
N PHE A 40 -12.71 -2.82 -4.24
CA PHE A 40 -12.85 -1.39 -4.44
C PHE A 40 -12.60 -0.61 -3.14
N ILE A 41 -13.20 -1.04 -2.02
CA ILE A 41 -13.03 -0.38 -0.73
C ILE A 41 -11.60 -0.56 -0.20
N MET A 42 -10.95 -1.70 -0.45
CA MET A 42 -9.54 -1.90 -0.08
C MET A 42 -8.61 -0.95 -0.86
N VAL A 43 -8.70 -0.92 -2.19
CA VAL A 43 -7.78 -0.17 -3.04
C VAL A 43 -8.14 1.32 -3.09
N TYR A 44 -9.37 1.63 -3.47
CA TYR A 44 -9.82 3.01 -3.66
C TYR A 44 -10.47 3.62 -2.42
N GLY A 45 -10.81 2.83 -1.41
CA GLY A 45 -11.19 3.36 -0.10
C GLY A 45 -9.97 3.55 0.81
N PHE A 46 -9.35 2.45 1.23
CA PHE A 46 -8.26 2.46 2.19
C PHE A 46 -6.93 2.97 1.61
N PHE A 47 -6.37 2.33 0.58
CA PHE A 47 -5.05 2.74 0.07
C PHE A 47 -5.10 4.14 -0.53
N LEU A 48 -6.17 4.53 -1.21
CA LEU A 48 -6.34 5.90 -1.70
C LEU A 48 -6.45 6.92 -0.56
N ALA A 49 -7.19 6.63 0.51
CA ALA A 49 -7.22 7.51 1.67
C ALA A 49 -5.84 7.66 2.33
N LEU A 50 -5.08 6.56 2.47
CA LEU A 50 -3.76 6.54 3.09
C LEU A 50 -2.73 7.28 2.23
N ILE A 51 -2.58 6.87 0.98
CA ILE A 51 -1.61 7.45 0.02
C ILE A 51 -2.00 8.87 -0.36
N GLY A 52 -3.30 9.15 -0.53
CA GLY A 52 -3.79 10.51 -0.80
C GLY A 52 -3.47 11.46 0.35
N ASN A 53 -3.61 11.02 1.61
CA ASN A 53 -3.19 11.79 2.78
C ASN A 53 -1.67 11.99 2.81
N GLU A 54 -0.90 10.96 2.47
CA GLU A 54 0.56 11.05 2.37
C GLU A 54 0.97 12.11 1.32
N ILE A 55 0.38 12.06 0.13
CA ILE A 55 0.64 12.99 -0.97
C ILE A 55 0.15 14.40 -0.64
N LEU A 56 -1.03 14.60 -0.07
CA LEU A 56 -1.59 15.95 0.12
C LEU A 56 -1.11 16.61 1.41
N VAL A 57 -0.70 15.84 2.42
CA VAL A 57 -0.36 16.38 3.74
C VAL A 57 1.10 16.12 4.08
N VAL A 58 1.50 14.86 4.24
CA VAL A 58 2.78 14.50 4.85
C VAL A 58 3.97 14.86 3.94
N LEU A 59 3.99 14.32 2.72
CA LEU A 59 5.01 14.65 1.71
C LEU A 59 4.95 16.12 1.30
N SER A 60 3.77 16.75 1.42
CA SER A 60 3.61 18.16 1.07
C SER A 60 4.33 19.04 2.08
N MET A 61 4.19 18.71 3.37
CA MET A 61 4.94 19.33 4.46
C MET A 61 6.44 19.14 4.28
N GLU A 62 6.88 17.93 3.93
CA GLU A 62 8.31 17.62 3.70
C GLU A 62 8.87 18.42 2.52
N TRP A 63 8.15 18.47 1.40
CA TRP A 63 8.66 19.05 0.17
C TRP A 63 8.51 20.58 0.10
N SER A 64 7.39 21.11 0.58
CA SER A 64 7.02 22.52 0.43
C SER A 64 6.89 23.29 1.74
N GLY A 65 7.04 22.62 2.89
CA GLY A 65 6.87 23.22 4.22
C GLY A 65 5.42 23.46 4.63
N ARG A 66 4.44 23.09 3.78
CA ARG A 66 3.00 23.29 4.03
C ARG A 66 2.18 22.13 3.45
N PRO A 67 1.00 21.81 4.02
CA PRO A 67 0.12 20.85 3.40
C PRO A 67 -0.47 21.44 2.10
N ALA A 68 -1.10 20.60 1.28
CA ALA A 68 -1.87 21.06 0.13
C ALA A 68 -2.96 22.04 0.60
N ILE A 69 -3.38 22.95 -0.30
CA ILE A 69 -4.46 23.89 0.04
C ILE A 69 -5.73 23.13 0.45
N LEU A 70 -6.47 23.69 1.42
CA LEU A 70 -7.61 23.02 2.04
C LEU A 70 -8.66 22.59 1.01
N ASP A 71 -8.92 23.42 0.01
CA ASP A 71 -9.91 23.14 -1.04
C ASP A 71 -9.59 21.86 -1.82
N LEU A 72 -8.31 21.61 -2.13
CA LEU A 72 -7.88 20.37 -2.79
C LEU A 72 -8.09 19.15 -1.88
N GLN A 73 -7.82 19.29 -0.58
CA GLN A 73 -8.02 18.22 0.39
C GLN A 73 -9.51 17.91 0.56
N LEU A 74 -10.36 18.94 0.69
CA LEU A 74 -11.80 18.77 0.82
C LEU A 74 -12.39 18.16 -0.45
N PHE A 75 -12.00 18.65 -1.63
CA PHE A 75 -12.46 18.06 -2.90
C PHE A 75 -12.07 16.58 -2.98
N PHE A 76 -10.82 16.24 -2.67
CA PHE A 76 -10.37 14.84 -2.59
C PHE A 76 -11.24 14.00 -1.65
N LEU A 77 -11.46 14.47 -0.42
CA LEU A 77 -12.23 13.76 0.60
C LEU A 77 -13.70 13.58 0.19
N ILE A 78 -14.33 14.61 -0.37
CA ILE A 78 -15.74 14.56 -0.81
C ILE A 78 -15.88 13.57 -1.96
N MET A 79 -15.01 13.62 -2.97
CA MET A 79 -15.06 12.68 -4.10
C MET A 79 -14.81 11.24 -3.65
N LEU A 80 -13.85 11.02 -2.76
CA LEU A 80 -13.55 9.72 -2.18
C LEU A 80 -14.73 9.16 -1.35
N ALA A 81 -15.28 9.94 -0.43
CA ALA A 81 -16.42 9.50 0.37
C ALA A 81 -17.63 9.19 -0.52
N SER A 82 -17.92 10.07 -1.47
CA SER A 82 -19.03 9.89 -2.41
C SER A 82 -18.83 8.66 -3.30
N SER A 83 -17.62 8.38 -3.79
CA SER A 83 -17.37 7.19 -4.61
C SER A 83 -17.63 5.90 -3.83
N ILE A 84 -17.20 5.84 -2.56
CA ILE A 84 -17.45 4.70 -1.68
C ILE A 84 -18.95 4.53 -1.41
N THR A 85 -19.66 5.62 -1.10
CA THR A 85 -21.11 5.59 -0.92
C THR A 85 -21.82 5.07 -2.17
N LEU A 86 -21.48 5.59 -3.35
CA LEU A 86 -22.06 5.13 -4.61
C LEU A 86 -21.72 3.66 -4.90
N ARG A 87 -20.52 3.19 -4.55
CA ARG A 87 -20.16 1.78 -4.68
C ARG A 87 -21.08 0.88 -3.84
N ILE A 88 -21.31 1.26 -2.58
CA ILE A 88 -22.18 0.53 -1.64
C ILE A 88 -23.62 0.52 -2.15
N LEU A 89 -24.08 1.62 -2.76
CA LEU A 89 -25.42 1.75 -3.36
C LEU A 89 -25.56 1.03 -4.72
N GLY A 90 -24.52 0.35 -5.21
CA GLY A 90 -24.55 -0.36 -6.50
C GLY A 90 -24.37 0.52 -7.74
N LEU A 91 -24.09 1.82 -7.58
CA LEU A 91 -23.88 2.78 -8.66
C LEU A 91 -22.41 2.75 -9.14
N HIS A 92 -22.00 1.62 -9.70
CA HIS A 92 -20.60 1.30 -10.03
C HIS A 92 -19.95 2.26 -11.03
N TYR A 93 -20.65 2.61 -12.11
CA TYR A 93 -20.15 3.57 -13.11
C TYR A 93 -19.82 4.92 -12.49
N LEU A 94 -20.78 5.52 -11.78
CA LEU A 94 -20.61 6.81 -11.13
C LEU A 94 -19.53 6.75 -10.04
N SER A 95 -19.45 5.64 -9.30
CA SER A 95 -18.37 5.37 -8.35
C SER A 95 -16.99 5.47 -9.01
N TYR A 96 -16.76 4.85 -10.18
CA TYR A 96 -15.48 4.97 -10.88
C TYR A 96 -15.21 6.40 -11.36
N VAL A 97 -16.22 7.10 -11.89
CA VAL A 97 -16.08 8.51 -12.30
C VAL A 97 -15.64 9.37 -11.11
N LEU A 98 -16.30 9.25 -9.96
CA LEU A 98 -15.93 10.01 -8.76
C LEU A 98 -14.54 9.61 -8.23
N THR A 99 -14.14 8.34 -8.33
CA THR A 99 -12.77 7.94 -8.01
C THR A 99 -11.77 8.62 -8.94
N ALA A 100 -12.01 8.68 -10.25
CA ALA A 100 -11.13 9.40 -11.19
C ALA A 100 -11.03 10.88 -10.83
N LEU A 101 -12.14 11.52 -10.45
CA LEU A 101 -12.15 12.89 -9.95
C LEU A 101 -11.33 13.05 -8.65
N ALA A 102 -11.39 12.09 -7.73
CA ALA A 102 -10.56 12.10 -6.52
C ALA A 102 -9.05 12.05 -6.85
N PHE A 103 -8.63 11.47 -7.97
CA PHE A 103 -7.22 11.50 -8.39
C PHE A 103 -6.76 12.86 -8.95
N LEU A 104 -7.68 13.71 -9.44
CA LEU A 104 -7.32 15.00 -10.03
C LEU A 104 -6.57 15.93 -9.05
N PRO A 105 -7.02 16.11 -7.78
CA PRO A 105 -6.23 16.85 -6.78
C PRO A 105 -4.83 16.29 -6.57
N LEU A 106 -4.66 14.96 -6.57
CA LEU A 106 -3.37 14.32 -6.37
C LEU A 106 -2.44 14.61 -7.55
N VAL A 107 -2.91 14.39 -8.78
CA VAL A 107 -2.14 14.67 -10.02
C VAL A 107 -1.77 16.13 -10.09
N PHE A 108 -2.74 17.03 -9.84
CA PHE A 108 -2.52 18.46 -9.83
C PHE A 108 -1.45 18.85 -8.81
N HIS A 109 -1.60 18.44 -7.55
CA HIS A 109 -0.68 18.79 -6.48
C HIS A 109 0.74 18.26 -6.72
N VAL A 110 0.88 17.01 -7.14
CA VAL A 110 2.20 16.42 -7.48
C VAL A 110 2.85 17.23 -8.61
N LYS A 111 2.11 17.55 -9.67
CA LYS A 111 2.62 18.36 -10.79
C LYS A 111 3.05 19.76 -10.34
N THR A 112 2.26 20.44 -9.53
CA THR A 112 2.53 21.84 -9.15
C THR A 112 3.54 22.00 -8.03
N THR A 113 3.74 20.96 -7.21
CA THR A 113 4.52 21.01 -5.98
C THR A 113 5.76 20.12 -6.07
N TYR A 114 5.62 18.86 -6.46
CA TYR A 114 6.71 17.86 -6.42
C TYR A 114 7.61 17.84 -7.65
N LEU A 115 7.16 18.45 -8.76
CA LEU A 115 8.02 18.70 -9.92
C LEU A 115 8.72 20.06 -9.87
N LYS A 116 8.65 20.76 -8.74
CA LYS A 116 9.45 21.95 -8.45
C LYS A 116 10.50 21.63 -7.41
N SER A 117 11.53 22.48 -7.29
CA SER A 117 12.52 22.34 -6.23
C SER A 117 11.85 22.38 -4.84
N SER A 118 12.34 21.55 -3.92
CA SER A 118 11.85 21.53 -2.54
C SER A 118 12.23 22.80 -1.78
N ILE A 119 11.64 22.99 -0.59
CA ILE A 119 12.01 24.05 0.35
C ILE A 119 13.50 24.00 0.76
N LEU A 120 14.12 22.81 0.67
CA LEU A 120 15.55 22.59 0.91
C LEU A 120 16.39 22.77 -0.37
N GLY A 121 15.80 23.21 -1.48
CA GLY A 121 16.46 23.39 -2.77
C GLY A 121 16.73 22.09 -3.54
N LEU A 122 16.20 20.94 -3.09
CA LEU A 122 16.40 19.67 -3.78
C LEU A 122 15.58 19.66 -5.08
N LYS A 123 16.23 19.32 -6.19
CA LYS A 123 15.54 19.15 -7.47
C LYS A 123 14.68 17.88 -7.46
N PRO A 124 13.58 17.84 -8.21
CA PRO A 124 12.80 16.63 -8.40
C PRO A 124 13.69 15.48 -8.87
N THR A 125 13.50 14.32 -8.26
CA THR A 125 14.24 13.09 -8.58
C THR A 125 13.29 12.04 -9.14
N LEU A 126 13.82 10.86 -9.46
CA LEU A 126 13.05 9.77 -10.06
C LEU A 126 11.75 9.45 -9.28
N TYR A 127 11.78 9.51 -7.94
CA TYR A 127 10.59 9.22 -7.13
C TYR A 127 9.41 10.16 -7.48
N ASN A 128 9.67 11.46 -7.68
CA ASN A 128 8.62 12.45 -7.96
C ASN A 128 7.93 12.14 -9.30
N TYR A 129 8.71 11.79 -10.31
CA TYR A 129 8.20 11.43 -11.63
C TYR A 129 7.44 10.10 -11.61
N LEU A 130 7.91 9.09 -10.87
CA LEU A 130 7.21 7.81 -10.74
C LEU A 130 5.89 7.93 -9.99
N ILE A 131 5.79 8.80 -8.98
CA ILE A 131 4.50 9.11 -8.33
C ILE A 131 3.53 9.68 -9.36
N LEU A 132 3.94 10.72 -10.11
CA LEU A 132 3.07 11.34 -11.11
C LEU A 132 2.62 10.33 -12.18
N THR A 133 3.56 9.56 -12.72
CA THR A 133 3.28 8.51 -13.72
C THR A 133 2.29 7.49 -13.18
N THR A 134 2.45 7.04 -11.93
CA THR A 134 1.51 6.10 -11.29
C THR A 134 0.11 6.68 -11.24
N LEU A 135 -0.05 7.94 -10.82
CA LEU A 135 -1.36 8.58 -10.73
C LEU A 135 -2.02 8.71 -12.11
N ILE A 136 -1.26 9.08 -13.15
CA ILE A 136 -1.77 9.20 -14.53
C ILE A 136 -2.21 7.84 -15.06
N ILE A 137 -1.38 6.80 -14.92
CA ILE A 137 -1.74 5.44 -15.36
C ILE A 137 -2.99 4.97 -14.60
N THR A 138 -3.06 5.24 -13.30
CA THR A 138 -4.22 4.87 -12.47
C THR A 138 -5.50 5.54 -12.95
N VAL A 139 -5.47 6.83 -13.30
CA VAL A 139 -6.63 7.52 -13.89
C VAL A 139 -7.05 6.82 -15.18
N GLY A 140 -6.11 6.43 -16.05
CA GLY A 140 -6.40 5.64 -17.25
C GLY A 140 -7.09 4.32 -16.95
N VAL A 141 -6.61 3.57 -15.95
CA VAL A 141 -7.23 2.31 -15.49
C VAL A 141 -8.66 2.54 -14.99
N ILE A 142 -8.89 3.59 -14.19
CA ILE A 142 -10.22 3.89 -13.64
C ILE A 142 -11.18 4.30 -14.75
N LEU A 143 -10.74 5.12 -15.70
CA LEU A 143 -11.58 5.53 -16.84
C LEU A 143 -11.91 4.33 -17.74
N TYR A 144 -10.96 3.41 -17.94
CA TYR A 144 -11.21 2.15 -18.65
C TYR A 144 -12.24 1.28 -17.90
N ALA A 145 -12.15 1.19 -16.57
CA ALA A 145 -13.14 0.51 -15.73
C ALA A 145 -14.53 1.17 -15.80
N ALA A 146 -14.60 2.50 -15.78
CA ALA A 146 -15.85 3.25 -15.93
C ALA A 146 -16.48 2.99 -17.30
N TYR A 147 -15.67 3.03 -18.37
CA TYR A 147 -16.12 2.69 -19.72
C TYR A 147 -16.66 1.26 -19.80
N GLY A 148 -15.96 0.28 -19.22
CA GLY A 148 -16.43 -1.10 -19.16
C GLY A 148 -17.77 -1.24 -18.43
N SER A 149 -17.89 -0.60 -17.26
CA SER A 149 -19.14 -0.58 -16.48
C SER A 149 -20.31 0.06 -17.22
N LEU A 150 -20.07 1.08 -18.04
CA LEU A 150 -21.11 1.75 -18.82
C LEU A 150 -21.60 0.89 -20.00
N ASN A 151 -20.69 0.16 -20.64
CA ASN A 151 -20.96 -0.61 -21.85
C ASN A 151 -21.24 -2.09 -21.58
N GLY A 152 -21.35 -2.50 -20.31
CA GLY A 152 -21.53 -3.91 -19.94
C GLY A 152 -20.35 -4.82 -20.29
N VAL A 153 -19.16 -4.24 -20.52
CA VAL A 153 -17.94 -5.00 -20.77
C VAL A 153 -17.30 -5.33 -19.44
N THR A 154 -17.16 -6.62 -19.14
CA THR A 154 -16.44 -7.06 -17.96
C THR A 154 -14.97 -6.66 -18.12
N VAL A 155 -14.51 -5.77 -17.25
CA VAL A 155 -13.09 -5.41 -17.09
C VAL A 155 -12.67 -5.95 -15.72
N TYR A 156 -11.56 -6.69 -15.65
CA TYR A 156 -11.05 -7.18 -14.36
C TYR A 156 -10.35 -6.06 -13.58
N VAL A 157 -11.16 -5.13 -13.07
CA VAL A 157 -10.74 -3.95 -12.32
C VAL A 157 -9.87 -4.30 -11.08
N PRO A 158 -10.10 -5.40 -10.34
CA PRO A 158 -9.32 -5.67 -9.12
C PRO A 158 -7.81 -5.72 -9.36
N ILE A 159 -7.35 -6.45 -10.38
CA ILE A 159 -5.90 -6.59 -10.64
C ILE A 159 -5.31 -5.28 -11.16
N MET A 160 -5.94 -4.64 -12.17
CA MET A 160 -5.41 -3.38 -12.72
C MET A 160 -5.39 -2.27 -11.67
N SER A 161 -6.33 -2.27 -10.72
CA SER A 161 -6.39 -1.27 -9.66
C SER A 161 -5.16 -1.29 -8.74
N LEU A 162 -4.45 -2.43 -8.64
CA LEU A 162 -3.22 -2.57 -7.86
C LEU A 162 -2.07 -1.71 -8.38
N VAL A 163 -2.12 -1.26 -9.64
CA VAL A 163 -1.14 -0.31 -10.21
C VAL A 163 -0.98 0.91 -9.32
N PHE A 164 -2.07 1.41 -8.74
CA PHE A 164 -2.04 2.60 -7.89
C PHE A 164 -1.18 2.40 -6.63
N PRO A 165 -1.56 1.50 -5.70
CA PRO A 165 -0.79 1.35 -4.47
C PRO A 165 0.60 0.75 -4.73
N VAL A 166 0.73 -0.22 -5.66
CA VAL A 166 2.03 -0.82 -6.00
C VAL A 166 2.97 0.21 -6.60
N GLY A 167 2.52 0.96 -7.60
CA GLY A 167 3.34 1.98 -8.26
C GLY A 167 3.78 3.07 -7.30
N THR A 168 2.88 3.50 -6.41
CA THR A 168 3.20 4.56 -5.44
C THR A 168 4.21 4.08 -4.40
N ILE A 169 4.04 2.87 -3.86
CA ILE A 169 4.98 2.29 -2.90
C ILE A 169 6.34 2.03 -3.54
N LEU A 170 6.39 1.49 -4.76
CA LEU A 170 7.65 1.32 -5.50
C LEU A 170 8.34 2.66 -5.76
N ALA A 171 7.58 3.73 -6.06
CA ALA A 171 8.13 5.07 -6.24
C ALA A 171 8.74 5.61 -4.93
N ILE A 172 8.03 5.49 -3.80
CA ILE A 172 8.51 5.92 -2.47
C ILE A 172 9.77 5.14 -2.06
N LEU A 173 9.82 3.83 -2.32
CA LEU A 173 10.99 3.00 -2.03
C LEU A 173 12.27 3.50 -2.72
N VAL A 174 12.18 4.08 -3.92
CA VAL A 174 13.35 4.67 -4.60
C VAL A 174 14.06 5.71 -3.72
N ARG A 175 13.29 6.49 -2.95
CA ARG A 175 13.82 7.49 -2.01
C ARG A 175 14.30 6.81 -0.73
N ASP A 176 13.46 5.96 -0.15
CA ASP A 176 13.62 5.54 1.24
C ASP A 176 14.58 4.36 1.43
N LEU A 177 14.83 3.54 0.41
CA LEU A 177 15.72 2.37 0.51
C LEU A 177 17.12 2.69 1.06
N SER A 178 17.67 3.85 0.69
CA SER A 178 18.98 4.29 1.19
C SER A 178 18.98 4.61 2.69
N LEU A 179 17.86 5.13 3.21
CA LEU A 179 17.66 5.44 4.63
C LEU A 179 17.52 4.17 5.45
N ILE A 180 16.95 3.12 4.86
CA ILE A 180 16.70 1.84 5.52
C ILE A 180 17.96 0.98 5.57
N THR A 181 18.59 0.79 4.41
CA THR A 181 19.75 -0.10 4.27
C THR A 181 21.04 0.50 4.83
N GLY A 182 21.08 1.83 5.00
CA GLY A 182 22.28 2.58 5.40
C GLY A 182 23.39 2.56 4.34
N VAL A 183 23.09 2.02 3.16
CA VAL A 183 24.00 1.95 2.02
C VAL A 183 23.51 2.96 1.01
N ARG A 184 24.41 3.85 0.58
CA ARG A 184 24.12 4.70 -0.56
C ARG A 184 23.87 3.76 -1.74
N VAL A 185 22.66 3.80 -2.29
CA VAL A 185 22.28 2.99 -3.45
C VAL A 185 23.29 3.31 -4.56
N SER A 186 24.28 2.42 -4.72
CA SER A 186 25.33 2.54 -5.74
C SER A 186 24.83 2.08 -7.11
N VAL A 187 23.59 1.61 -7.14
CA VAL A 187 22.92 1.07 -8.30
C VAL A 187 22.32 2.24 -9.09
N PRO A 188 22.58 2.34 -10.40
CA PRO A 188 22.04 3.40 -11.24
C PRO A 188 20.50 3.45 -11.20
N GLY A 189 19.92 4.65 -11.37
CA GLY A 189 18.47 4.86 -11.31
C GLY A 189 17.65 4.01 -12.29
N TYR A 190 18.26 3.52 -13.38
CA TYR A 190 17.59 2.66 -14.36
C TYR A 190 17.11 1.32 -13.76
N TYR A 191 17.73 0.79 -12.70
CA TYR A 191 17.23 -0.43 -12.05
C TYR A 191 15.87 -0.22 -11.37
N HIS A 192 15.67 0.96 -10.77
CA HIS A 192 14.42 1.29 -10.10
C HIS A 192 13.32 1.56 -11.12
N VAL A 193 13.66 2.19 -12.26
CA VAL A 193 12.77 2.32 -13.40
C VAL A 193 12.40 0.96 -13.97
N LEU A 194 13.38 0.07 -14.18
CA LEU A 194 13.14 -1.26 -14.75
C LEU A 194 12.25 -2.11 -13.83
N MET A 195 12.56 -2.14 -12.52
CA MET A 195 11.72 -2.78 -11.50
C MET A 195 10.29 -2.26 -11.58
N TYR A 196 10.10 -0.93 -11.50
CA TYR A 196 8.79 -0.30 -11.58
C TYR A 196 8.05 -0.69 -12.86
N SER A 197 8.70 -0.54 -14.02
CA SER A 197 8.09 -0.82 -15.32
C SER A 197 7.70 -2.29 -15.46
N LEU A 198 8.57 -3.22 -15.07
CA LEU A 198 8.28 -4.67 -15.13
C LEU A 198 7.04 -5.02 -14.28
N VAL A 199 6.98 -4.53 -13.04
CA VAL A 199 5.84 -4.82 -12.15
C VAL A 199 4.57 -4.17 -12.68
N ILE A 200 4.59 -2.89 -13.06
CA ILE A 200 3.40 -2.17 -13.53
C ILE A 200 2.88 -2.74 -14.85
N ILE A 201 3.77 -3.03 -15.81
CA ILE A 201 3.37 -3.68 -17.07
C ILE A 201 2.83 -5.08 -16.80
N GLY A 202 3.46 -5.84 -15.91
CA GLY A 202 2.98 -7.16 -15.50
C GLY A 202 1.56 -7.11 -14.93
N VAL A 203 1.28 -6.17 -14.02
CA VAL A 203 -0.06 -5.99 -13.44
C VAL A 203 -1.08 -5.52 -14.50
N LEU A 204 -0.72 -4.57 -15.37
CA LEU A 204 -1.61 -4.06 -16.41
C LEU A 204 -1.94 -5.08 -17.51
N SER A 205 -1.01 -5.99 -17.82
CA SER A 205 -1.16 -7.02 -18.87
C SER A 205 -1.75 -8.34 -18.34
N MET A 206 -1.91 -8.48 -17.02
CA MET A 206 -2.52 -9.66 -16.42
C MET A 206 -3.98 -9.90 -16.84
N PRO A 207 -4.87 -8.89 -16.95
CA PRO A 207 -6.27 -9.08 -17.31
C PRO A 207 -6.55 -9.13 -18.81
N THR A 208 -5.56 -8.95 -19.69
CA THR A 208 -5.78 -8.82 -21.14
C THR A 208 -6.02 -10.14 -21.88
N LEU A 209 -6.01 -11.29 -21.20
CA LEU A 209 -6.29 -12.59 -21.81
C LEU A 209 -7.64 -13.11 -21.30
N ALA A 210 -8.64 -13.03 -22.18
CA ALA A 210 -10.02 -13.46 -22.02
C ALA A 210 -10.25 -14.46 -20.88
N TYR A 211 -10.72 -14.02 -19.70
CA TYR A 211 -11.39 -14.71 -18.57
C TYR A 211 -10.97 -16.15 -18.15
N THR A 212 -10.01 -16.75 -18.83
CA THR A 212 -9.78 -18.20 -18.91
C THR A 212 -8.31 -18.55 -19.09
N GLN A 213 -7.45 -17.57 -19.41
CA GLN A 213 -6.03 -17.80 -19.63
C GLN A 213 -5.18 -16.69 -19.02
N TYR A 214 -4.81 -16.81 -17.74
CA TYR A 214 -3.66 -16.04 -17.27
C TYR A 214 -2.43 -16.42 -18.10
N SER A 215 -1.55 -15.45 -18.37
CA SER A 215 -0.31 -15.71 -19.11
C SER A 215 0.89 -15.71 -18.20
N ILE A 216 1.78 -16.67 -18.45
CA ILE A 216 3.11 -16.76 -17.86
C ILE A 216 3.89 -15.45 -18.07
N ILE A 217 3.68 -14.73 -19.17
CA ILE A 217 4.47 -13.53 -19.51
C ILE A 217 4.24 -12.42 -18.46
N PRO A 218 3.00 -11.89 -18.24
CA PRO A 218 2.71 -10.93 -17.18
C PRO A 218 3.21 -11.36 -15.80
N ALA A 219 3.03 -12.63 -15.45
CA ALA A 219 3.50 -13.18 -14.17
C ALA A 219 5.02 -13.19 -14.04
N SER A 220 5.73 -13.54 -15.13
CA SER A 220 7.19 -13.51 -15.20
C SER A 220 7.73 -12.09 -15.08
N LEU A 221 7.05 -11.09 -15.64
CA LEU A 221 7.42 -9.69 -15.47
C LEU A 221 7.37 -9.26 -14.00
N ILE A 222 6.35 -9.69 -13.24
CA ILE A 222 6.24 -9.40 -11.79
C ILE A 222 7.39 -10.09 -11.02
N ILE A 223 7.71 -11.34 -11.34
CA ILE A 223 8.83 -12.09 -10.74
C ILE A 223 10.16 -11.38 -11.03
N MET A 224 10.43 -11.07 -12.31
CA MET A 224 11.65 -10.38 -12.72
C MET A 224 11.75 -9.00 -12.06
N GLY A 225 10.65 -8.25 -11.98
CA GLY A 225 10.59 -6.98 -11.28
C GLY A 225 10.96 -7.13 -9.79
N SER A 226 10.44 -8.16 -9.11
CA SER A 226 10.78 -8.47 -7.72
C SER A 226 12.26 -8.82 -7.53
N ILE A 227 12.83 -9.62 -8.43
CA ILE A 227 14.27 -9.95 -8.42
C ILE A 227 15.10 -8.68 -8.62
N MET A 228 14.74 -7.84 -9.59
CA MET A 228 15.41 -6.55 -9.82
C MET A 228 15.29 -5.63 -8.60
N ALA A 229 14.17 -5.67 -7.87
CA ALA A 229 14.01 -4.93 -6.64
C ALA A 229 15.02 -5.36 -5.57
N ILE A 230 15.19 -6.68 -5.36
CA ILE A 230 16.15 -7.21 -4.39
C ILE A 230 17.59 -6.86 -4.79
N LEU A 231 17.93 -7.03 -6.07
CA LEU A 231 19.27 -6.73 -6.60
C LEU A 231 19.59 -5.23 -6.55
N GLY A 232 18.60 -4.39 -6.86
CA GLY A 232 18.73 -2.93 -7.00
C GLY A 232 18.61 -2.14 -5.70
N SER A 233 17.96 -2.71 -4.68
CA SER A 233 17.64 -2.03 -3.41
C SER A 233 18.82 -1.90 -2.43
N GLY A 234 19.91 -2.62 -2.68
CA GLY A 234 21.03 -2.70 -1.74
C GLY A 234 20.76 -3.57 -0.52
N LEU A 235 19.60 -4.26 -0.44
CA LEU A 235 19.24 -5.17 0.65
C LEU A 235 20.29 -6.26 0.88
N LEU A 236 20.85 -6.83 -0.19
CA LEU A 236 21.92 -7.85 -0.11
C LEU A 236 23.22 -7.34 0.52
N ARG A 237 23.41 -6.02 0.56
CA ARG A 237 24.61 -5.36 1.08
C ARG A 237 24.32 -4.52 2.32
N ALA A 238 23.12 -4.61 2.89
CA ALA A 238 22.66 -3.74 3.96
C ALA A 238 23.58 -3.84 5.19
N LYS A 239 24.03 -2.69 5.70
CA LYS A 239 24.92 -2.58 6.88
C LYS A 239 24.22 -1.84 8.02
N THR A 240 22.95 -2.13 8.24
CA THR A 240 22.08 -1.36 9.14
C THR A 240 21.87 -2.07 10.49
N SER A 241 21.65 -1.29 11.54
CA SER A 241 21.29 -1.78 12.88
C SER A 241 19.79 -2.11 13.03
N ARG A 242 19.05 -2.19 11.91
CA ARG A 242 17.59 -2.35 11.86
C ARG A 242 17.19 -3.64 11.13
N PRO A 243 17.44 -4.82 11.73
CA PRO A 243 17.23 -6.09 11.05
C PRO A 243 15.74 -6.36 10.75
N LEU A 244 14.81 -5.88 11.57
CA LEU A 244 13.38 -6.10 11.34
C LEU A 244 12.90 -5.42 10.03
N SER A 245 13.27 -4.16 9.80
CA SER A 245 12.91 -3.46 8.55
C SER A 245 13.53 -4.12 7.31
N ILE A 246 14.73 -4.70 7.43
CA ILE A 246 15.34 -5.49 6.35
C ILE A 246 14.51 -6.74 6.08
N ILE A 247 14.14 -7.48 7.15
CA ILE A 247 13.33 -8.69 7.06
C ILE A 247 11.99 -8.36 6.41
N GLU A 248 11.31 -7.31 6.85
CA GLU A 248 10.04 -6.83 6.29
C GLU A 248 10.17 -6.53 4.79
N LEU A 249 11.24 -5.87 4.34
CA LEU A 249 11.46 -5.62 2.92
C LEU A 249 11.77 -6.89 2.11
N TYR A 250 12.56 -7.84 2.65
CA TYR A 250 12.75 -9.14 2.00
C TYR A 250 11.42 -9.88 1.89
N THR A 251 10.65 -9.96 2.98
CA THR A 251 9.34 -10.59 3.02
C THR A 251 8.39 -9.94 2.02
N ALA A 252 8.40 -8.61 1.90
CA ALA A 252 7.59 -7.90 0.91
C ALA A 252 7.92 -8.32 -0.52
N PHE A 253 9.21 -8.30 -0.91
CA PHE A 253 9.61 -8.70 -2.26
C PHE A 253 9.43 -10.20 -2.51
N SER A 254 9.56 -11.03 -1.48
CA SER A 254 9.20 -12.45 -1.56
C SER A 254 7.71 -12.66 -1.83
N TRP A 255 6.82 -11.90 -1.19
CA TRP A 255 5.38 -11.95 -1.48
C TRP A 255 5.04 -11.43 -2.88
N LEU A 256 5.70 -10.36 -3.33
CA LEU A 256 5.54 -9.87 -4.71
C LEU A 256 5.96 -10.94 -5.72
N MET A 257 7.10 -11.60 -5.49
CA MET A 257 7.56 -12.72 -6.31
C MET A 257 6.59 -13.91 -6.24
N ALA A 258 6.13 -14.27 -5.05
CA ALA A 258 5.17 -15.35 -4.83
C ALA A 258 3.85 -15.10 -5.57
N SER A 259 3.39 -13.85 -5.66
CA SER A 259 2.19 -13.51 -6.44
C SER A 259 2.34 -13.93 -7.91
N GLY A 260 3.45 -13.59 -8.57
CA GLY A 260 3.71 -14.05 -9.94
C GLY A 260 3.78 -15.57 -10.04
N THR A 261 4.45 -16.23 -9.09
CA THR A 261 4.54 -17.70 -9.05
C THR A 261 3.17 -18.35 -8.89
N LEU A 262 2.27 -17.79 -8.07
CA LEU A 262 0.91 -18.31 -7.88
C LEU A 262 0.14 -18.32 -9.20
N ILE A 263 0.26 -17.27 -10.03
CA ILE A 263 -0.38 -17.22 -11.34
C ILE A 263 0.18 -18.26 -12.31
N ILE A 264 1.51 -18.45 -12.32
CA ILE A 264 2.14 -19.49 -13.14
C ILE A 264 1.62 -20.88 -12.71
N THR A 265 1.57 -21.14 -11.40
CA THR A 265 1.03 -22.39 -10.85
C THR A 265 -0.44 -22.57 -11.21
N ALA A 266 -1.25 -21.51 -11.13
CA ALA A 266 -2.67 -21.54 -11.49
C ALA A 266 -2.87 -21.97 -12.94
N GLN A 267 -2.02 -21.46 -13.85
CA GLN A 267 -2.03 -21.83 -15.25
C GLN A 267 -1.58 -23.28 -15.47
N LEU A 268 -0.50 -23.72 -14.80
CA LEU A 268 0.00 -25.09 -14.92
C LEU A 268 -0.98 -26.13 -14.36
N THR A 269 -1.80 -25.75 -13.38
CA THR A 269 -2.79 -26.62 -12.73
C THR A 269 -4.19 -26.49 -13.31
N ASN A 270 -4.41 -25.62 -14.31
CA ASN A 270 -5.72 -25.28 -14.88
C ASN A 270 -6.77 -24.88 -13.82
N LYS A 271 -6.34 -24.21 -12.75
CA LYS A 271 -7.22 -23.68 -11.68
C LYS A 271 -7.06 -22.17 -11.53
N PRO A 272 -7.39 -21.37 -12.56
CA PRO A 272 -7.12 -19.93 -12.56
C PRO A 272 -7.82 -19.19 -11.41
N TRP A 273 -9.07 -19.50 -11.12
CA TRP A 273 -9.91 -18.74 -10.17
C TRP A 273 -9.42 -18.82 -8.73
N ASP A 274 -8.97 -19.99 -8.31
CA ASP A 274 -8.51 -20.26 -6.94
C ASP A 274 -7.30 -19.39 -6.57
N TYR A 275 -6.47 -18.98 -7.54
CA TYR A 275 -5.20 -18.30 -7.28
C TYR A 275 -5.25 -16.78 -7.45
N VAL A 276 -6.34 -16.23 -7.98
CA VAL A 276 -6.48 -14.78 -8.25
C VAL A 276 -6.58 -14.00 -6.96
N ASP A 277 -7.40 -14.49 -6.04
CA ASP A 277 -7.51 -13.87 -4.72
C ASP A 277 -6.19 -14.01 -3.96
N ALA A 278 -5.53 -15.16 -4.03
CA ALA A 278 -4.22 -15.37 -3.43
C ALA A 278 -3.17 -14.41 -4.01
N PHE A 279 -3.19 -14.18 -5.33
CA PHE A 279 -2.36 -13.21 -6.03
C PHE A 279 -2.62 -11.79 -5.51
N ILE A 280 -3.88 -11.35 -5.47
CA ILE A 280 -4.27 -10.01 -5.01
C ILE A 280 -3.81 -9.81 -3.55
N HIS A 281 -4.09 -10.75 -2.64
CA HIS A 281 -3.70 -10.63 -1.24
C HIS A 281 -2.19 -10.73 -1.01
N SER A 282 -1.47 -11.53 -1.80
CA SER A 282 -0.01 -11.57 -1.76
C SER A 282 0.57 -10.19 -2.09
N ILE A 283 -0.02 -9.47 -3.04
CA ILE A 283 0.38 -8.10 -3.33
C ILE A 283 -0.09 -7.14 -2.23
N THR A 284 -1.38 -7.13 -1.89
CA THR A 284 -1.95 -6.10 -1.02
C THR A 284 -1.53 -6.22 0.42
N LEU A 285 -1.59 -7.43 0.98
CA LEU A 285 -1.22 -7.71 2.36
C LEU A 285 0.23 -8.14 2.48
N GLY A 286 0.70 -8.98 1.55
CA GLY A 286 2.06 -9.49 1.58
C GLY A 286 3.10 -8.46 1.18
N PHE A 287 2.96 -7.81 0.03
CA PHE A 287 3.93 -6.83 -0.45
C PHE A 287 3.71 -5.45 0.19
N LEU A 288 2.55 -4.80 -0.01
CA LEU A 288 2.37 -3.39 0.35
C LEU A 288 2.52 -3.15 1.86
N PHE A 289 1.83 -3.92 2.70
CA PHE A 289 1.87 -3.71 4.14
C PHE A 289 3.23 -4.04 4.75
N ASN A 290 3.96 -5.05 4.26
CA ASN A 290 5.33 -5.28 4.75
C ASN A 290 6.28 -4.14 4.34
N VAL A 291 6.11 -3.53 3.16
CA VAL A 291 6.85 -2.31 2.84
C VAL A 291 6.48 -1.17 3.79
N ILE A 292 5.19 -0.91 3.99
CA ILE A 292 4.70 0.13 4.91
C ILE A 292 5.27 -0.12 6.32
N PHE A 293 5.28 -1.36 6.80
CA PHE A 293 5.82 -1.70 8.12
C PHE A 293 7.33 -1.43 8.21
N GLY A 294 8.09 -1.84 7.18
CA GLY A 294 9.53 -1.63 7.11
C GLY A 294 9.94 -0.16 6.98
N VAL A 295 9.18 0.64 6.24
CA VAL A 295 9.49 2.04 5.92
C VAL A 295 8.95 3.01 6.98
N ASP A 296 7.68 2.88 7.40
CA ASP A 296 7.02 3.87 8.24
C ASP A 296 7.57 3.92 9.67
N VAL A 297 8.13 2.82 10.17
CA VAL A 297 8.81 2.79 11.47
C VAL A 297 10.03 3.72 11.45
N ILE A 298 10.70 3.78 10.30
CA ILE A 298 11.91 4.58 10.09
C ILE A 298 11.54 6.06 9.94
N LEU A 299 10.47 6.35 9.20
CA LEU A 299 9.91 7.69 9.08
C LEU A 299 9.39 8.20 10.43
N THR A 300 8.70 7.36 11.19
CA THR A 300 8.19 7.70 12.53
C THR A 300 9.34 8.03 13.49
N ASP A 301 10.40 7.23 13.50
CA ASP A 301 11.58 7.50 14.32
C ASP A 301 12.28 8.82 13.92
N TRP A 302 12.30 9.14 12.62
CA TRP A 302 12.83 10.40 12.11
C TRP A 302 11.97 11.60 12.52
N LEU A 303 10.64 11.50 12.38
CA LEU A 303 9.68 12.52 12.83
C LEU A 303 9.75 12.76 14.33
N LEU A 304 9.89 11.71 15.14
CA LEU A 304 10.06 11.81 16.59
C LEU A 304 11.38 12.47 17.00
N ALA A 305 12.46 12.24 16.23
CA ALA A 305 13.74 12.90 16.46
C ALA A 305 13.70 14.38 16.07
N TYR A 306 12.93 14.75 15.05
CA TYR A 306 12.76 16.12 14.56
C TYR A 306 11.79 16.96 15.43
N GLY A 307 10.62 16.40 15.77
CA GLY A 307 9.57 17.11 16.53
C GLY A 307 9.92 17.45 17.98
N GLY A 308 11.04 16.93 18.50
CA GLY A 308 11.52 17.21 19.86
C GLY A 308 12.47 18.42 19.99
N ARG A 309 12.97 18.99 18.89
CA ARG A 309 13.92 20.12 18.92
C ARG A 309 13.62 21.08 17.77
N GLY A 310 12.97 22.20 18.07
CA GLY A 310 12.62 23.26 17.12
C GLY A 310 13.83 24.04 16.59
N GLY A 311 14.69 23.42 15.78
CA GLY A 311 15.81 24.14 15.17
C GLY A 311 16.59 23.32 14.14
N ALA A 312 16.77 23.94 12.97
CA ALA A 312 17.79 23.74 11.92
C ALA A 312 18.28 22.30 11.61
N VAL A 313 17.97 21.90 10.39
CA VAL A 313 18.36 20.64 9.72
C VAL A 313 19.87 20.48 9.66
N THR A 314 20.41 19.55 10.46
CA THR A 314 21.65 18.84 10.12
C THR A 314 21.36 17.34 10.15
N VAL A 315 21.24 16.75 8.95
CA VAL A 315 21.11 15.30 8.78
C VAL A 315 22.45 14.66 9.17
N ARG A 316 22.70 14.45 10.47
CA ARG A 316 23.74 13.52 10.92
C ARG A 316 23.19 12.10 10.75
N VAL A 317 23.36 11.55 9.54
CA VAL A 317 23.34 10.10 9.29
C VAL A 317 24.53 9.50 10.06
N GLY A 318 24.40 9.30 11.37
CA GLY A 318 25.56 8.96 12.18
C GLY A 318 25.22 8.56 13.60
N ARG A 319 25.22 7.25 13.84
CA ARG A 319 25.37 6.54 15.13
C ARG A 319 24.32 6.73 16.23
N SER A 320 23.57 7.83 16.30
CA SER A 320 22.67 8.12 17.44
C SER A 320 21.26 7.50 17.33
N MET A 321 20.79 7.12 16.14
CA MET A 321 19.52 6.38 15.97
C MET A 321 19.68 4.84 16.13
N ARG A 322 20.59 4.42 17.02
CA ARG A 322 20.76 3.02 17.47
C ARG A 322 19.62 2.56 18.40
N ARG A 323 18.39 3.03 18.20
CA ARG A 323 17.26 2.59 19.02
C ARG A 323 16.85 1.18 18.62
N SER A 324 16.78 0.34 19.65
CA SER A 324 16.37 -1.06 19.60
C SER A 324 15.13 -1.24 18.74
N ILE A 325 15.12 -2.32 17.96
CA ILE A 325 13.92 -2.90 17.35
C ILE A 325 12.80 -2.83 18.39
N PRO A 326 11.69 -2.13 18.13
CA PRO A 326 10.57 -2.23 19.03
C PRO A 326 10.05 -3.66 18.90
N LYS A 327 10.38 -4.53 19.89
CA LYS A 327 9.88 -5.92 19.94
C LYS A 327 8.36 -5.98 19.74
N ALA A 328 7.67 -4.91 20.12
CA ALA A 328 6.24 -4.68 19.90
C ALA A 328 5.79 -4.73 18.43
N LEU A 329 6.68 -4.54 17.45
CA LEU A 329 6.35 -4.62 16.01
C LEU A 329 6.47 -6.04 15.43
N ILE A 330 7.12 -6.96 16.14
CA ILE A 330 7.27 -8.36 15.70
C ILE A 330 5.90 -9.04 15.65
N LEU A 331 5.04 -8.80 16.65
CA LEU A 331 3.71 -9.40 16.69
C LEU A 331 2.83 -8.93 15.52
N PRO A 332 2.67 -7.61 15.26
CA PRO A 332 2.01 -7.12 14.04
C PRO A 332 2.53 -7.75 12.74
N TYR A 333 3.85 -7.83 12.60
CA TYR A 333 4.50 -8.46 11.45
C TYR A 333 4.13 -9.96 11.31
N MET A 334 4.20 -10.71 12.41
CA MET A 334 3.86 -12.14 12.41
C MET A 334 2.39 -12.38 12.11
N LEU A 335 1.49 -11.60 12.72
CA LEU A 335 0.04 -11.71 12.50
C LEU A 335 -0.33 -11.44 11.05
N LEU A 336 0.23 -10.37 10.46
CA LEU A 336 0.02 -10.04 9.05
C LEU A 336 0.45 -11.20 8.14
N ASN A 337 1.70 -11.63 8.24
CA ASN A 337 2.27 -12.63 7.33
C ASN A 337 1.65 -14.02 7.53
N LEU A 338 1.30 -14.40 8.76
CA LEU A 338 0.54 -15.63 9.01
C LEU A 338 -0.85 -15.54 8.39
N GLY A 339 -1.53 -14.39 8.50
CA GLY A 339 -2.80 -14.16 7.83
C GLY A 339 -2.70 -14.32 6.31
N VAL A 340 -1.69 -13.73 5.66
CA VAL A 340 -1.47 -13.91 4.21
C VAL A 340 -1.17 -15.36 3.85
N ALA A 341 -0.35 -16.06 4.63
CA ALA A 341 -0.07 -17.47 4.39
C ALA A 341 -1.33 -18.34 4.51
N LEU A 342 -2.16 -18.10 5.54
CA LEU A 342 -3.46 -18.77 5.68
C LEU A 342 -4.40 -18.42 4.52
N ARG A 343 -4.31 -17.21 3.96
CA ARG A 343 -5.09 -16.85 2.77
C ARG A 343 -4.72 -17.72 1.59
N VAL A 344 -3.43 -17.82 1.30
CA VAL A 344 -2.92 -18.66 0.20
C VAL A 344 -3.28 -20.12 0.42
N ILE A 345 -3.22 -20.62 1.65
CA ILE A 345 -3.65 -21.99 1.97
C ILE A 345 -5.16 -22.17 1.74
N TYR A 346 -5.99 -21.22 2.16
CA TYR A 346 -7.43 -21.26 1.90
C TYR A 346 -7.73 -21.28 0.41
N ASP A 347 -7.07 -20.42 -0.35
CA ASP A 347 -7.28 -20.27 -1.78
C ASP A 347 -6.83 -21.53 -2.56
N ILE A 348 -5.72 -22.18 -2.16
CA ILE A 348 -5.20 -23.38 -2.83
C ILE A 348 -5.91 -24.67 -2.38
N ALA A 349 -6.14 -24.83 -1.08
CA ALA A 349 -6.62 -26.08 -0.47
C ALA A 349 -8.09 -26.03 -0.05
N LEU A 350 -8.77 -24.89 -0.24
CA LEU A 350 -10.18 -24.65 0.09
C LEU A 350 -10.51 -24.93 1.56
N ILE A 351 -9.56 -24.66 2.47
CA ILE A 351 -9.68 -24.95 3.92
C ILE A 351 -10.42 -23.81 4.65
N PRO A 352 -11.71 -23.96 5.03
CA PRO A 352 -12.54 -22.82 5.42
C PRO A 352 -12.06 -22.06 6.66
N TRP A 353 -11.52 -22.77 7.66
CA TRP A 353 -11.01 -22.14 8.88
C TRP A 353 -9.80 -21.23 8.60
N ALA A 354 -8.98 -21.55 7.59
CA ALA A 354 -7.83 -20.73 7.21
C ALA A 354 -8.30 -19.39 6.62
N GLY A 355 -9.40 -19.41 5.85
CA GLY A 355 -10.03 -18.20 5.32
C GLY A 355 -10.57 -17.28 6.41
N ALA A 356 -11.23 -17.85 7.43
CA ALA A 356 -11.77 -17.05 8.55
C ALA A 356 -10.65 -16.42 9.40
N LEU A 357 -9.60 -17.16 9.70
CA LEU A 357 -8.46 -16.66 10.47
C LEU A 357 -7.64 -15.61 9.71
N THR A 358 -7.61 -15.68 8.37
CA THR A 358 -6.92 -14.68 7.54
C THR A 358 -7.34 -13.26 7.89
N GLY A 359 -8.63 -12.96 7.82
CA GLY A 359 -9.13 -11.60 8.03
C GLY A 359 -8.88 -11.11 9.46
N VAL A 360 -9.04 -12.00 10.45
CA VAL A 360 -8.77 -11.69 11.86
C VAL A 360 -7.30 -11.39 12.09
N LEU A 361 -6.39 -12.27 11.64
CA LEU A 361 -4.95 -12.11 11.87
C LEU A 361 -4.39 -10.91 11.11
N SER A 362 -4.71 -10.76 9.82
CA SER A 362 -4.25 -9.61 9.04
C SER A 362 -4.83 -8.30 9.57
N GLY A 363 -6.11 -8.27 9.94
CA GLY A 363 -6.75 -7.10 10.54
C GLY A 363 -6.12 -6.70 11.87
N LEU A 364 -5.95 -7.65 12.79
CA LEU A 364 -5.28 -7.40 14.08
C LEU A 364 -3.83 -6.96 13.90
N GLY A 365 -3.10 -7.57 12.95
CA GLY A 365 -1.73 -7.16 12.63
C GLY A 365 -1.65 -5.70 12.19
N ILE A 366 -2.50 -5.30 11.24
CA ILE A 366 -2.50 -3.91 10.73
C ILE A 366 -2.95 -2.93 11.82
N LEU A 367 -4.02 -3.23 12.56
CA LEU A 367 -4.50 -2.36 13.64
C LEU A 367 -3.48 -2.22 14.76
N ALA A 368 -2.81 -3.30 15.15
CA ALA A 368 -1.76 -3.26 16.17
C ALA A 368 -0.56 -2.43 15.69
N PHE A 369 -0.13 -2.57 14.43
CA PHE A 369 0.92 -1.73 13.86
C PHE A 369 0.55 -0.25 13.87
N LEU A 370 -0.63 0.10 13.33
CA LEU A 370 -1.08 1.49 13.22
C LEU A 370 -1.31 2.11 14.60
N GLY A 371 -1.96 1.37 15.51
CA GLY A 371 -2.17 1.80 16.88
C GLY A 371 -0.86 2.03 17.64
N TYR A 372 0.12 1.15 17.46
CA TYR A 372 1.44 1.30 18.06
C TYR A 372 2.17 2.56 17.54
N ASN A 373 2.25 2.73 16.21
CA ASN A 373 2.95 3.87 15.63
C ASN A 373 2.24 5.20 15.91
N MET A 374 0.91 5.26 15.80
CA MET A 374 0.14 6.45 16.18
C MET A 374 0.29 6.77 17.66
N GLY A 375 0.20 5.77 18.54
CA GLY A 375 0.40 5.95 19.97
C GLY A 375 1.77 6.54 20.28
N ARG A 376 2.82 6.07 19.61
CA ARG A 376 4.18 6.63 19.74
C ARG A 376 4.27 8.09 19.31
N VAL A 377 3.62 8.47 18.21
CA VAL A 377 3.61 9.85 17.72
C VAL A 377 2.89 10.76 18.71
N VAL A 378 1.66 10.41 19.09
CA VAL A 378 0.81 11.21 20.00
C VAL A 378 1.46 11.39 21.37
N ILE A 379 1.92 10.30 22.00
CA ILE A 379 2.52 10.36 23.34
C ILE A 379 3.80 11.22 23.35
N ASN A 380 4.59 11.19 22.27
CA ASN A 380 5.85 11.94 22.23
C ASN A 380 5.67 13.40 21.81
N GLN A 381 4.59 13.75 21.11
CA GLN A 381 4.27 15.11 20.67
C GLN A 381 3.34 15.86 21.63
N ALA A 382 2.74 15.19 22.62
CA ALA A 382 1.93 15.81 23.67
C ALA A 382 2.78 16.07 24.94
N PRO A 383 3.18 17.31 25.24
CA PRO A 383 4.00 17.62 26.42
C PRO A 383 3.30 17.23 27.74
N TRP A 384 1.97 17.35 27.80
CA TRP A 384 1.18 17.07 29.00
C TRP A 384 1.11 15.57 29.35
N LEU A 385 1.25 14.66 28.38
CA LEU A 385 1.30 13.21 28.63
C LEU A 385 2.68 12.74 29.15
N LYS A 386 3.72 13.57 29.03
CA LYS A 386 5.03 13.30 29.64
C LYS A 386 5.07 13.71 31.12
N LEU A 387 4.27 14.71 31.52
CA LEU A 387 4.19 15.19 32.90
C LEU A 387 3.57 14.14 33.84
N SER A 388 2.61 13.33 33.37
CA SER A 388 1.99 12.27 34.19
C SER A 388 2.92 11.07 34.49
N LYS A 389 4.15 11.05 33.93
CA LYS A 389 5.19 10.06 34.28
C LYS A 389 6.22 10.60 35.27
N LEU A 390 6.24 11.90 35.54
CA LEU A 390 7.09 12.53 36.55
C LEU A 390 6.40 12.66 37.92
N GLU A 391 5.10 12.36 37.98
CA GLU A 391 4.30 12.35 39.21
C GLU A 391 3.92 10.91 39.61
N ARG A 392 4.91 10.02 39.70
CA ARG A 392 4.78 8.82 40.54
C ARG A 392 5.76 8.99 41.71
N PRO A 393 5.26 9.14 42.95
CA PRO A 393 6.10 9.24 44.13
C PRO A 393 6.94 7.98 44.34
#